data_AF-A0A0P7WKM0-F1
#
_entry.id   AF-A0A0P7WKM0-F1
#
_cell.length_a   1.000
_cell.length_b   1.000
_cell.length_c   1.000
_cell.angle_alpha   90.00
_cell.angle_beta   90.00
_cell.angle_gamma   90.00
#
_symmetry.space_group_name_H-M   'P 1'
#
loop_
_entity.id
_entity.type
_entity.pdbx_description
1 polymer ?
#
loop_
_entity_poly.entity_id
_entity_poly.type
_entity_poly.pdbx_seq_one_letter_code
_entity_poly.pdbx_strand_id
1 'polypeptide(L)'
;FLLVFSCLVLSVFSTIKEYEKSSEDALYILEIVTIVVFGVEYIVRIWAAGCCCRYRGWRGRLKFARKPFCVIDIMVLIASISVLAAGTQGNVFATSAIRSLRFLQILRMIRMDRRGGTWKLLGSVVYAHSKELITAWYIGFLCLILASFLVYLAEKEDNKEFETYADALWWGLITLTTIGYGDKYPITWNGRLLAATFTLIGVSFFALP
;
A
#
# COMPACT_ATOMS: atom_id res chain seq x y z
N PHE A 1 -0.94 -5.98 -18.08
CA PHE A 1 0.08 -5.26 -17.30
C PHE A 1 0.32 -3.86 -17.85
N LEU A 2 0.90 -3.74 -19.05
CA LEU A 2 1.22 -2.44 -19.67
C LEU A 2 0.03 -1.45 -19.70
N LEU A 3 -1.17 -1.94 -20.00
CA LEU A 3 -2.39 -1.13 -19.99
C LEU A 3 -2.72 -0.52 -18.61
N VAL A 4 -2.62 -1.30 -17.52
CA VAL A 4 -2.85 -0.80 -16.15
C VAL A 4 -1.75 0.14 -15.71
N PHE A 5 -0.49 -0.21 -16.05
CA PHE A 5 0.66 0.63 -15.73
C PHE A 5 0.57 1.99 -16.44
N SER A 6 0.20 2.02 -17.72
CA SER A 6 -0.02 3.26 -18.48
C SER A 6 -1.13 4.11 -17.87
N CYS A 7 -2.22 3.49 -17.41
CA CYS A 7 -3.32 4.17 -16.72
C CYS A 7 -2.84 4.82 -15.40
N LEU A 8 -2.00 4.11 -14.63
CA LEU A 8 -1.40 4.62 -13.40
C LEU A 8 -0.44 5.79 -13.66
N VAL A 9 0.40 5.69 -14.71
CA VAL A 9 1.31 6.78 -15.09
C VAL A 9 0.52 8.03 -15.49
N LEU A 10 -0.51 7.90 -16.33
CA LEU A 10 -1.36 9.03 -16.71
C LEU A 10 -2.15 9.62 -15.53
N SER A 11 -2.49 8.78 -14.55
CA SER A 11 -3.07 9.24 -13.28
C SER A 11 -2.12 10.14 -12.49
N VAL A 12 -0.82 9.82 -12.47
CA VAL A 12 0.20 10.68 -11.87
C VAL A 12 0.33 11.98 -12.68
N PHE A 13 0.35 11.93 -14.02
CA PHE A 13 0.39 13.16 -14.83
C PHE A 13 -0.85 14.05 -14.63
N SER A 14 -2.02 13.46 -14.33
CA SER A 14 -3.24 14.23 -14.03
C SER A 14 -3.17 15.03 -12.71
N THR A 15 -2.16 14.82 -11.86
CA THR A 15 -1.98 15.63 -10.65
C THR A 15 -1.16 16.90 -10.90
N ILE A 16 -0.51 16.99 -12.07
CA ILE A 16 0.34 18.12 -12.47
C ILE A 16 -0.53 19.15 -13.18
N LYS A 17 -0.63 20.37 -12.63
CA LYS A 17 -1.53 21.43 -13.14
C LYS A 17 -1.29 21.76 -14.62
N GLU A 18 -0.06 21.68 -15.10
CA GLU A 18 0.28 21.95 -16.50
C GLU A 18 -0.31 20.91 -17.48
N TYR A 19 -0.52 19.67 -17.03
CA TYR A 19 -0.96 18.55 -17.89
C TYR A 19 -2.35 18.02 -17.55
N GLU A 20 -3.05 18.61 -16.58
CA GLU A 20 -4.32 18.15 -16.02
C GLU A 20 -5.35 17.87 -17.13
N LYS A 21 -5.70 18.88 -17.93
CA LYS A 21 -6.78 18.77 -18.94
C LYS A 21 -6.51 17.71 -20.01
N SER A 22 -5.29 17.66 -20.56
CA SER A 22 -4.94 16.66 -21.58
C SER A 22 -4.84 15.25 -21.00
N SER A 23 -4.42 15.13 -19.74
CA SER A 23 -4.28 13.82 -19.07
C SER A 23 -5.62 13.27 -18.65
N GLU A 24 -6.56 14.13 -18.23
CA GLU A 24 -7.92 13.71 -17.85
C GLU A 24 -8.70 13.11 -19.03
N ASP A 25 -8.64 13.74 -20.20
CA ASP A 25 -9.30 13.21 -21.41
C ASP A 25 -8.72 11.84 -21.82
N ALA A 26 -7.40 11.71 -21.81
CA ALA A 26 -6.72 10.45 -22.10
C ALA A 26 -7.01 9.36 -21.06
N LEU A 27 -7.07 9.74 -19.78
CA LEU A 27 -7.39 8.85 -18.67
C LEU A 27 -8.83 8.33 -18.78
N TYR A 28 -9.79 9.19 -19.14
CA TYR A 28 -11.19 8.80 -19.33
C TYR A 28 -11.34 7.74 -20.44
N ILE A 29 -10.68 7.95 -21.59
CA ILE A 29 -10.69 7.00 -22.71
C ILE A 29 -10.07 5.66 -22.28
N LEU A 30 -8.89 5.70 -21.65
CA LEU A 30 -8.22 4.49 -21.20
C LEU A 30 -9.01 3.76 -20.11
N GLU A 31 -9.70 4.48 -19.24
CA GLU A 31 -10.54 3.92 -18.19
C GLU A 31 -11.68 3.09 -18.80
N ILE A 32 -12.37 3.63 -19.81
CA ILE A 32 -13.41 2.90 -20.55
C ILE A 32 -12.83 1.65 -21.21
N VAL A 33 -11.71 1.78 -21.93
CA VAL A 33 -11.03 0.65 -22.57
C VAL A 33 -10.67 -0.42 -21.53
N THR A 34 -10.16 0.00 -20.37
CA THR A 34 -9.76 -0.88 -19.27
C THR A 34 -10.95 -1.63 -18.68
N ILE A 35 -12.08 -0.96 -18.45
CA ILE A 35 -13.33 -1.56 -17.96
C ILE A 35 -13.85 -2.60 -18.94
N VAL A 36 -13.86 -2.28 -20.25
CA VAL A 36 -14.34 -3.21 -21.29
C VAL A 36 -13.43 -4.43 -21.38
N VAL A 37 -12.11 -4.24 -21.47
CA VAL A 37 -11.15 -5.34 -21.56
C VAL A 37 -11.23 -6.25 -20.34
N PHE A 38 -11.31 -5.69 -19.12
CA PHE A 38 -11.42 -6.50 -17.90
C PHE A 38 -12.80 -7.13 -17.71
N GLY A 39 -13.87 -6.46 -18.10
CA GLY A 39 -15.21 -7.04 -18.08
C GLY A 39 -15.29 -8.28 -18.97
N VAL A 40 -14.79 -8.17 -20.20
CA VAL A 40 -14.73 -9.30 -21.14
C VAL A 40 -13.82 -10.41 -20.61
N GLU A 41 -12.63 -10.08 -20.13
CA GLU A 41 -11.69 -11.06 -19.58
C GLU A 41 -12.28 -11.81 -18.37
N TYR A 42 -12.99 -11.13 -17.48
CA TYR A 42 -13.69 -11.74 -16.34
C TYR A 42 -14.80 -12.71 -16.79
N ILE A 43 -15.63 -12.31 -17.77
CA ILE A 43 -16.72 -13.15 -18.30
C ILE A 43 -16.13 -14.40 -18.99
N VAL A 44 -15.15 -14.22 -19.87
CA VAL A 44 -14.46 -15.31 -20.57
C VAL A 44 -13.82 -16.26 -19.56
N ARG A 45 -13.20 -15.75 -18.50
CA ARG A 45 -12.59 -16.57 -17.46
C ARG A 45 -13.60 -17.43 -16.69
N ILE A 46 -14.76 -16.86 -16.32
CA ILE A 46 -15.83 -17.64 -15.65
C ILE A 46 -16.40 -18.71 -16.58
N TRP A 47 -16.57 -18.39 -17.86
CA TRP A 47 -17.08 -19.33 -18.85
C TRP A 47 -16.10 -20.49 -19.07
N ALA A 48 -14.82 -20.17 -19.31
CA ALA A 48 -13.73 -21.13 -19.50
C ALA A 48 -13.45 -21.98 -18.25
N ALA A 49 -13.72 -21.47 -17.04
CA ALA A 49 -13.61 -22.27 -15.81
C ALA A 49 -14.51 -23.51 -15.83
N GLY A 50 -15.58 -23.51 -16.64
CA GLY A 50 -16.44 -24.67 -16.85
C GLY A 50 -15.78 -25.88 -17.51
N CYS A 51 -14.59 -25.73 -18.12
CA CYS A 51 -13.81 -26.84 -18.68
C CYS A 51 -13.26 -27.78 -17.59
N CYS A 52 -13.05 -27.29 -16.37
CA CYS A 52 -12.61 -28.13 -15.26
C CYS A 52 -13.79 -28.87 -14.63
N CYS A 53 -13.68 -30.20 -14.47
CA CYS A 53 -14.71 -31.03 -13.84
C CYS A 53 -15.13 -30.53 -12.44
N ARG A 54 -14.20 -29.90 -11.70
CA ARG A 54 -14.42 -29.31 -10.37
C ARG A 54 -15.37 -28.10 -10.35
N TYR A 55 -15.53 -27.40 -11.47
CA TYR A 55 -16.33 -26.18 -11.58
C TYR A 55 -17.49 -26.32 -12.58
N ARG A 56 -17.91 -27.55 -12.88
CA ARG A 56 -19.01 -27.84 -13.80
C ARG A 56 -20.36 -27.38 -13.23
N GLY A 57 -21.20 -26.81 -14.10
CA GLY A 57 -22.53 -26.31 -13.74
C GLY A 57 -22.54 -24.96 -13.00
N TRP A 58 -23.74 -24.43 -12.72
CA TRP A 58 -23.92 -23.11 -12.09
C TRP A 58 -23.30 -23.01 -10.69
N ARG A 59 -23.49 -24.06 -9.87
CA ARG A 59 -22.91 -24.14 -8.51
C ARG A 59 -21.37 -24.19 -8.55
N GLY A 60 -20.79 -24.85 -9.56
CA GLY A 60 -19.34 -24.91 -9.77
C GLY A 60 -18.75 -23.55 -10.16
N ARG A 61 -19.41 -22.83 -11.08
CA ARG A 61 -19.02 -21.46 -11.47
C ARG A 61 -19.11 -20.47 -10.31
N LEU A 62 -20.16 -20.55 -9.48
CA LEU A 62 -20.27 -19.69 -8.29
C LEU A 62 -19.16 -19.97 -7.27
N LYS A 63 -18.76 -21.23 -7.11
CA LYS A 63 -17.62 -21.62 -6.27
C LYS A 63 -16.29 -21.06 -6.80
N PHE A 64 -16.13 -20.93 -8.12
CA PHE A 64 -14.97 -20.28 -8.73
C PHE A 64 -14.99 -18.76 -8.47
N ALA A 65 -16.14 -18.10 -8.63
CA ALA A 65 -16.29 -16.66 -8.41
C ALA A 65 -16.01 -16.23 -6.96
N ARG A 66 -16.23 -17.11 -5.97
CA ARG A 66 -15.93 -16.85 -4.55
C ARG A 66 -14.44 -16.91 -4.19
N LYS A 67 -13.54 -17.22 -5.12
CA LYS A 67 -12.08 -17.13 -4.85
C LYS A 67 -11.70 -15.67 -4.57
N PRO A 68 -10.77 -15.40 -3.63
CA PRO A 68 -10.45 -14.03 -3.20
C PRO A 68 -10.04 -13.13 -4.36
N PHE A 69 -9.23 -13.62 -5.31
CA PHE A 69 -8.85 -12.86 -6.50
C PHE A 69 -10.03 -12.54 -7.42
N CYS A 70 -10.98 -13.47 -7.61
CA CYS A 70 -12.18 -13.22 -8.42
C CYS A 70 -13.13 -12.23 -7.73
N VAL A 71 -13.22 -12.27 -6.40
CA VAL A 71 -13.99 -11.29 -5.60
C VAL A 71 -13.39 -9.90 -5.72
N ILE A 72 -12.06 -9.78 -5.58
CA ILE A 72 -11.36 -8.51 -5.85
C ILE A 72 -11.61 -8.08 -7.29
N ASP A 73 -11.62 -9.01 -8.25
CA ASP A 73 -11.82 -8.74 -9.69
C ASP A 73 -13.23 -8.20 -10.04
N ILE A 74 -14.27 -8.70 -9.39
CA ILE A 74 -15.60 -8.14 -9.58
C ILE A 74 -15.78 -6.83 -8.80
N MET A 75 -15.18 -6.70 -7.62
CA MET A 75 -15.29 -5.51 -6.77
C MET A 75 -14.74 -4.25 -7.45
N VAL A 76 -13.48 -4.26 -7.96
CA VAL A 76 -12.95 -3.07 -8.68
C VAL A 76 -13.68 -2.88 -10.03
N LEU A 77 -14.21 -3.92 -10.68
CA LEU A 77 -14.99 -3.74 -11.92
C LEU A 77 -16.28 -2.96 -11.65
N ILE A 78 -17.04 -3.38 -10.62
CA ILE A 78 -18.25 -2.68 -10.16
C ILE A 78 -17.92 -1.25 -9.72
N ALA A 79 -16.87 -1.08 -8.92
CA ALA A 79 -16.45 0.25 -8.47
C ALA A 79 -16.09 1.16 -9.64
N SER A 80 -15.37 0.66 -10.65
CA SER A 80 -14.98 1.44 -11.83
C SER A 80 -16.20 1.86 -12.66
N ILE A 81 -17.17 0.95 -12.84
CA ILE A 81 -18.44 1.25 -13.52
C ILE A 81 -19.24 2.30 -12.74
N SER A 82 -19.31 2.18 -11.40
CA SER A 82 -20.05 3.15 -10.58
C SER A 82 -19.44 4.56 -10.66
N VAL A 83 -18.11 4.66 -10.73
CA VAL A 83 -17.44 5.95 -10.84
C VAL A 83 -17.63 6.56 -12.23
N LEU A 84 -17.59 5.75 -13.29
CA LEU A 84 -17.89 6.21 -14.65
C LEU A 84 -19.35 6.70 -14.76
N ALA A 85 -20.30 5.96 -14.19
CA ALA A 85 -21.71 6.34 -14.17
C ALA A 85 -21.94 7.66 -13.39
N ALA A 86 -21.31 7.82 -12.23
CA ALA A 86 -21.38 9.05 -11.44
C ALA A 86 -20.75 10.26 -12.16
N GLY A 87 -19.67 10.04 -12.93
CA GLY A 87 -19.01 11.09 -13.71
C GLY A 87 -19.86 11.68 -14.84
N THR A 88 -20.77 10.89 -15.43
CA THR A 88 -21.64 11.35 -16.53
C THR A 88 -22.75 12.31 -16.09
N GLN A 89 -23.10 12.36 -14.80
CA GLN A 89 -24.20 13.19 -14.30
C GLN A 89 -23.82 14.66 -14.02
N GLY A 90 -22.60 15.09 -14.36
CA GLY A 90 -22.20 16.51 -14.37
C GLY A 90 -22.20 17.23 -13.03
N ASN A 91 -22.47 16.52 -11.92
CA ASN A 91 -22.57 17.12 -10.60
C ASN A 91 -21.16 17.37 -10.03
N VAL A 92 -21.07 18.25 -9.01
CA VAL A 92 -19.86 18.63 -8.22
C VAL A 92 -19.02 17.44 -7.71
N PHE A 93 -19.54 16.23 -7.86
CA PHE A 93 -18.88 14.94 -7.68
C PHE A 93 -17.86 14.57 -8.76
N ALA A 94 -17.82 15.22 -9.93
CA ALA A 94 -16.84 14.88 -10.97
C ALA A 94 -15.38 14.96 -10.46
N THR A 95 -15.04 16.01 -9.71
CA THR A 95 -13.70 16.17 -9.10
C THR A 95 -13.43 15.15 -7.99
N SER A 96 -14.47 14.74 -7.24
CA SER A 96 -14.37 13.69 -6.20
C SER A 96 -14.27 12.28 -6.79
N ALA A 97 -14.96 12.05 -7.91
CA ALA A 97 -14.92 10.84 -8.70
C ALA A 97 -13.53 10.62 -9.29
N ILE A 98 -12.89 11.66 -9.83
CA ILE A 98 -11.51 11.60 -10.33
C ILE A 98 -10.54 11.19 -9.22
N ARG A 99 -10.66 11.75 -8.00
CA ARG A 99 -9.84 11.34 -6.85
C ARG A 99 -10.05 9.86 -6.48
N SER A 100 -11.28 9.39 -6.56
CA SER A 100 -11.65 8.00 -6.26
C SER A 100 -11.17 7.02 -7.34
N LEU A 101 -11.12 7.42 -8.62
CA LEU A 101 -10.54 6.64 -9.73
C LEU A 101 -9.07 6.32 -9.47
N ARG A 102 -8.29 7.26 -8.91
CA ARG A 102 -6.86 7.07 -8.62
C ARG A 102 -6.63 5.92 -7.64
N PHE A 103 -7.47 5.81 -6.61
CA PHE A 103 -7.38 4.73 -5.63
C PHE A 103 -7.75 3.36 -6.25
N LEU A 104 -8.77 3.31 -7.11
CA LEU A 104 -9.18 2.08 -7.80
C LEU A 104 -8.09 1.55 -8.73
N GLN A 105 -7.28 2.43 -9.35
CA GLN A 105 -6.16 2.03 -10.22
C GLN A 105 -5.07 1.27 -9.44
N ILE A 106 -4.78 1.67 -8.21
CA ILE A 106 -3.83 0.96 -7.34
C ILE A 106 -4.37 -0.45 -7.02
N LEU A 107 -5.67 -0.58 -6.74
CA LEU A 107 -6.29 -1.90 -6.53
C LEU A 107 -6.21 -2.81 -7.77
N ARG A 108 -6.16 -2.25 -8.99
CA ARG A 108 -5.95 -3.04 -10.22
C ARG A 108 -4.55 -3.63 -10.32
N MET A 109 -3.53 -2.96 -9.77
CA MET A 109 -2.17 -3.51 -9.72
C MET A 109 -2.10 -4.76 -8.84
N ILE A 110 -2.87 -4.82 -7.75
CA ILE A 110 -2.95 -6.00 -6.87
C ILE A 110 -3.43 -7.24 -7.63
N ARG A 111 -4.32 -7.07 -8.61
CA ARG A 111 -4.81 -8.16 -9.48
C ARG A 111 -3.75 -8.75 -10.40
N MET A 112 -2.62 -8.07 -10.59
CA MET A 112 -1.53 -8.54 -11.47
C MET A 112 -1.00 -9.90 -11.01
N ASP A 113 -1.00 -10.19 -9.71
CA ASP A 113 -0.70 -11.54 -9.21
C ASP A 113 -1.90 -12.47 -9.38
N ARG A 114 -2.10 -12.93 -10.63
CA ARG A 114 -3.23 -13.76 -11.06
C ARG A 114 -3.32 -15.12 -10.35
N ARG A 115 -2.23 -15.64 -9.79
CA ARG A 115 -2.18 -16.97 -9.17
C ARG A 115 -2.03 -16.93 -7.64
N GLY A 116 -1.77 -15.74 -7.08
CA GLY A 116 -1.40 -15.58 -5.67
C GLY A 116 -0.15 -16.39 -5.32
N GLY A 117 0.68 -16.72 -6.30
CA GLY A 117 1.86 -17.57 -6.11
C GLY A 117 2.89 -16.83 -5.26
N THR A 118 3.07 -15.55 -5.52
CA THR A 118 3.97 -14.67 -4.76
C THR A 118 3.49 -14.55 -3.32
N TRP A 119 2.21 -14.31 -3.10
CA TRP A 119 1.64 -14.24 -1.75
C TRP A 119 1.74 -15.56 -0.97
N LYS A 120 1.55 -16.70 -1.66
CA LYS A 120 1.74 -18.02 -1.04
C LYS A 120 3.19 -18.31 -0.70
N LEU A 121 4.12 -17.95 -1.61
CA LEU A 121 5.55 -18.10 -1.38
C LEU A 121 5.99 -17.23 -0.21
N LEU A 122 5.65 -15.94 -0.23
CA LEU A 122 5.95 -14.99 0.84
C LEU A 122 5.37 -15.48 2.17
N GLY A 123 4.09 -15.88 2.19
CA GLY A 123 3.46 -16.44 3.37
C GLY A 123 4.13 -17.72 3.87
N SER A 124 4.60 -18.59 2.97
CA SER A 124 5.33 -19.80 3.32
C SER A 124 6.69 -19.50 3.96
N VAL A 125 7.44 -18.53 3.43
CA VAL A 125 8.74 -18.12 3.97
C VAL A 125 8.57 -17.41 5.32
N VAL A 126 7.62 -16.48 5.41
CA VAL A 126 7.28 -15.80 6.67
C VAL A 126 6.81 -16.78 7.74
N TYR A 127 6.02 -17.79 7.36
CA TYR A 127 5.59 -18.82 8.29
C TYR A 127 6.77 -19.68 8.79
N ALA A 128 7.67 -20.07 7.89
CA ALA A 128 8.87 -20.84 8.21
C ALA A 128 9.80 -20.10 9.19
N HIS A 129 9.99 -18.79 9.00
CA HIS A 129 10.85 -17.94 9.83
C HIS A 129 10.07 -17.09 10.86
N SER A 130 8.82 -17.48 11.17
CA SER A 130 7.92 -16.66 12.01
C SER A 130 8.48 -16.38 13.40
N LYS A 131 9.19 -17.34 14.00
CA LYS A 131 9.81 -17.16 15.32
C LYS A 131 10.94 -16.12 15.27
N GLU A 132 11.82 -16.21 14.29
CA GLU A 132 12.95 -15.28 14.11
C GLU A 132 12.43 -13.86 13.84
N LEU A 133 11.41 -13.74 12.98
CA LEU A 133 10.77 -12.46 12.65
C LEU A 133 10.11 -11.82 13.88
N ILE A 134 9.33 -12.59 14.65
CA ILE A 134 8.67 -12.10 15.87
C ILE A 134 9.69 -11.68 16.92
N THR A 135 10.77 -12.44 17.10
CA THR A 135 11.83 -12.09 18.05
C THR A 135 12.53 -10.80 17.64
N ALA A 136 12.89 -10.64 16.36
CA ALA A 136 13.50 -9.41 15.85
C ALA A 136 12.57 -8.20 16.03
N TRP A 137 11.29 -8.32 15.66
CA TRP A 137 10.29 -7.29 15.87
C TRP A 137 10.10 -6.92 17.34
N TYR A 138 10.03 -7.92 18.22
CA TYR A 138 9.85 -7.70 19.66
C TYR A 138 11.03 -6.92 20.26
N ILE A 139 12.26 -7.34 19.98
CA ILE A 139 13.47 -6.68 20.50
C ILE A 139 13.63 -5.29 19.86
N GLY A 140 13.40 -5.16 18.55
CA GLY A 140 13.44 -3.87 17.85
C GLY A 140 12.41 -2.88 18.40
N PHE A 141 11.18 -3.33 18.64
CA PHE A 141 10.13 -2.49 19.21
C PHE A 141 10.43 -2.10 20.67
N LEU A 142 10.95 -3.03 21.47
CA LEU A 142 11.38 -2.71 22.84
C LEU A 142 12.50 -1.67 22.85
N CYS A 143 13.48 -1.83 21.95
CA CYS A 143 14.58 -0.88 21.77
C CYS A 143 14.07 0.49 21.34
N LEU A 144 13.09 0.55 20.42
CA LEU A 144 12.44 1.79 19.98
C LEU A 144 11.80 2.53 21.16
N ILE A 145 10.96 1.85 21.94
CA ILE A 145 10.28 2.45 23.10
C ILE A 145 11.28 2.95 24.14
N LEU A 146 12.28 2.15 24.48
CA LEU A 146 13.30 2.52 25.47
C LEU A 146 14.17 3.69 24.99
N ALA A 147 14.64 3.65 23.74
CA ALA A 147 15.46 4.70 23.16
C ALA A 147 14.71 6.04 23.10
N SER A 148 13.49 6.03 22.57
CA SER A 148 12.63 7.21 22.48
C SER A 148 12.32 7.79 23.86
N PHE A 149 12.05 6.94 24.85
CA PHE A 149 11.76 7.42 26.21
C PHE A 149 12.98 8.05 26.88
N LEU A 150 14.15 7.42 26.77
CA LEU A 150 15.38 7.94 27.38
C LEU A 150 15.86 9.23 26.71
N VAL A 151 15.79 9.30 25.38
CA VAL A 151 16.14 10.52 24.64
C VAL A 151 15.14 11.64 24.92
N TYR A 152 13.84 11.32 25.01
CA TYR A 152 12.83 12.30 25.44
C TYR A 152 13.18 12.89 26.81
N LEU A 153 13.47 12.07 27.81
CA LEU A 153 13.84 12.57 29.14
C LEU A 153 15.13 13.39 29.12
N ALA A 154 16.09 13.06 28.26
CA ALA A 154 17.35 13.80 28.14
C ALA A 154 17.19 15.15 27.41
N GLU A 155 16.21 15.27 26.51
CA GLU A 155 16.06 16.43 25.61
C GLU A 155 14.88 17.33 25.96
N LYS A 156 13.92 16.88 26.78
CA LYS A 156 12.66 17.59 27.03
C LYS A 156 12.83 19.03 27.54
N GLU A 157 13.85 19.29 28.34
CA GLU A 157 14.07 20.62 28.95
C GLU A 157 14.86 21.56 28.02
N ASP A 158 15.78 21.02 27.24
CA ASP A 158 16.73 21.80 26.43
C ASP A 158 16.28 21.95 24.96
N ASN A 159 15.44 21.05 24.45
CA ASN A 159 15.07 20.97 23.05
C ASN A 159 13.56 21.03 22.83
N LYS A 160 13.11 22.08 22.12
CA LYS A 160 11.71 22.27 21.72
C LYS A 160 11.23 21.26 20.67
N GLU A 161 12.14 20.52 20.03
CA GLU A 161 11.77 19.46 19.08
C GLU A 161 11.21 18.22 19.78
N PHE A 162 11.50 18.04 21.08
CA PHE A 162 11.07 16.92 21.92
C PHE A 162 10.05 17.36 23.00
N GLU A 163 9.03 18.12 22.60
CA GLU A 163 7.96 18.57 23.51
C GLU A 163 7.11 17.42 24.06
N THR A 164 6.77 16.45 23.20
CA THR A 164 5.95 15.31 23.59
C THR A 164 6.68 13.98 23.40
N TYR A 165 6.26 12.96 24.13
CA TYR A 165 6.76 11.60 23.92
C TYR A 165 6.47 11.07 22.50
N ALA A 166 5.40 11.55 21.86
CA ALA A 166 5.10 11.21 20.47
C ALA A 166 6.16 11.74 19.50
N ASP A 167 6.74 12.91 19.79
CA ASP A 167 7.83 13.49 18.99
C ASP A 167 9.10 12.65 19.07
N ALA A 168 9.42 12.15 20.27
CA ALA A 168 10.55 11.25 20.47
C ALA A 168 10.34 9.86 19.84
N LEU A 169 9.09 9.37 19.81
CA LEU A 169 8.73 8.14 19.09
C LEU A 169 8.88 8.30 17.57
N TRP A 170 8.43 9.43 17.03
CA TRP A 170 8.65 9.76 15.62
C TRP A 170 10.14 9.77 15.27
N TRP A 171 10.93 10.52 16.06
CA TRP A 171 12.39 10.57 15.89
C TRP A 171 13.03 9.17 15.97
N GLY A 172 12.66 8.38 16.98
CA GLY A 172 13.19 7.03 17.17
C GLY A 172 12.87 6.12 15.99
N LEU A 173 11.65 6.19 15.44
CA LEU A 173 11.25 5.39 14.29
C LEU A 173 12.05 5.77 13.03
N ILE A 174 12.18 7.06 12.75
CA ILE A 174 12.94 7.58 11.60
C ILE A 174 14.44 7.27 11.71
N THR A 175 14.98 7.27 12.93
CA THR A 175 16.38 6.97 13.20
C THR A 175 16.68 5.47 13.11
N LEU A 176 15.89 4.62 13.76
CA LEU A 176 16.10 3.16 13.77
C LEU A 176 15.83 2.51 12.40
N THR A 177 14.96 3.11 11.58
CA THR A 177 14.76 2.70 10.19
C THR A 177 15.79 3.31 9.22
N THR A 178 16.79 4.03 9.71
CA THR A 178 17.88 4.64 8.92
C THR A 178 17.42 5.66 7.86
N ILE A 179 16.20 6.22 8.00
CA ILE A 179 15.69 7.25 7.09
C ILE A 179 16.40 8.59 7.36
N GLY A 180 16.44 9.01 8.63
CA GLY A 180 17.18 10.20 9.06
C GLY A 180 16.78 11.50 8.35
N TYR A 181 15.49 11.90 8.41
CA TYR A 181 15.02 13.15 7.80
C TYR A 181 15.77 14.41 8.31
N GLY A 182 16.28 14.37 9.55
CA GLY A 182 16.98 15.51 10.16
C GLY A 182 16.06 16.63 10.66
N ASP A 183 14.75 16.38 10.71
CA ASP A 183 13.72 17.28 11.24
C ASP A 183 13.72 17.37 12.77
N LYS A 184 14.17 16.30 13.45
CA LYS A 184 14.36 16.25 14.90
C LYS A 184 15.69 15.58 15.23
N TYR A 185 16.46 16.12 16.17
CA TYR A 185 17.70 15.49 16.61
C TYR A 185 18.11 15.94 18.02
N PRO A 186 18.72 15.04 18.83
CA PRO A 186 19.18 15.41 20.15
C PRO A 186 20.31 16.44 20.10
N ILE A 187 20.17 17.53 20.85
CA ILE A 187 21.17 18.60 20.94
C ILE A 187 22.07 18.44 22.16
N THR A 188 21.55 17.83 23.24
CA THR A 188 22.32 17.63 24.48
C THR A 188 23.35 16.53 24.29
N TRP A 189 24.49 16.64 24.98
CA TRP A 189 25.52 15.60 24.93
C TRP A 189 25.00 14.24 25.43
N ASN A 190 24.19 14.26 26.50
CA ASN A 190 23.60 13.05 27.07
C ASN A 190 22.60 12.40 26.11
N GLY A 191 21.73 13.19 25.48
CA GLY A 191 20.79 12.71 24.46
C GLY A 191 21.52 12.12 23.26
N ARG A 192 22.60 12.75 22.79
CA ARG A 192 23.44 12.23 21.69
C ARG A 192 24.14 10.91 22.04
N LEU A 193 24.66 10.77 23.26
CA LEU A 193 25.30 9.53 23.72
C LEU A 193 24.29 8.37 23.79
N LEU A 194 23.10 8.63 24.34
CA LEU A 194 22.00 7.67 24.38
C LEU A 194 21.57 7.28 22.95
N ALA A 195 21.31 8.28 22.11
CA ALA A 195 20.93 8.08 20.71
C ALA A 195 21.96 7.24 19.95
N ALA A 196 23.26 7.54 20.08
CA ALA A 196 24.32 6.79 19.42
C ALA A 196 24.33 5.31 19.85
N THR A 197 24.20 5.06 21.15
CA THR A 197 24.19 3.69 21.70
C THR A 197 22.99 2.89 21.22
N PHE A 198 21.79 3.47 21.32
CA PHE A 198 20.55 2.80 20.90
C PHE A 198 20.45 2.64 19.39
N THR A 199 21.02 3.55 18.60
CA THR A 199 21.02 3.43 17.14
C THR A 199 21.87 2.25 16.68
N LEU A 200 23.06 2.05 17.27
CA LEU A 200 23.92 0.89 16.95
C LEU A 200 23.20 -0.46 17.18
N ILE A 201 22.43 -0.55 18.27
CA ILE A 201 21.70 -1.76 18.62
C ILE A 201 20.43 -1.89 17.77
N GLY A 202 19.59 -0.84 17.76
CA GLY A 202 18.25 -0.90 17.18
C GLY A 202 18.26 -1.03 15.66
N VAL A 203 19.18 -0.36 14.94
CA VAL A 203 19.29 -0.50 13.48
C VAL A 203 19.58 -1.94 13.09
N SER A 204 20.43 -2.64 13.85
CA SER A 204 20.75 -4.05 13.61
C SER A 204 19.50 -4.94 13.70
N PHE A 205 18.61 -4.70 14.66
CA PHE A 205 17.38 -5.46 14.82
C PHE A 205 16.32 -5.14 13.76
N PHE A 206 16.24 -3.88 13.30
CA PHE A 206 15.33 -3.50 12.22
C PHE A 206 15.80 -3.99 10.83
N ALA A 207 17.09 -4.28 10.68
CA ALA A 207 17.68 -4.84 9.45
C ALA A 207 17.65 -6.38 9.38
N LEU A 208 17.21 -7.07 10.44
CA LEU A 208 17.12 -8.55 10.48
C LEU A 208 15.95 -9.12 9.64
N PRO A 209 14.72 -8.57 9.72
CA PRO A 209 13.59 -8.97 8.85
C PRO A 209 13.83 -8.70 7.36
#